data_AF-A0A971VSY5-F1
#
_entry.id   AF-A0A971VSY5-F1
#
_cell.length_a   1.000
_cell.length_b   1.000
_cell.length_c   1.000
_cell.angle_alpha   90.00
_cell.angle_beta   90.00
_cell.angle_gamma   90.00
#
_symmetry.space_group_name_H-M   'P 1'
#
loop_
_entity.id
_entity.type
_entity.pdbx_description
1 polymer ?
#
loop_
_entity_poly.entity_id
_entity_poly.type
_entity_poly.pdbx_seq_one_letter_code
_entity_poly.pdbx_strand_id
1 'polypeptide(L)'
;MTIEEEGLYLVDWYVVTQSAPGVTSVSFNLVTGDGQVFESNMPTKTGIMSGLAIINVAVLPFTIQLVNQSNTTVYFSNAVGAKANLRIVRLDHLIPDNSRCFAMDQLSFVMKQLADAYSGENIRIFTNIFGVIDNTLYGYYQAPDTSSSPLLLISDPLNALNLNHLVALYFFNVPYDESITFLQPPDPFPQNCDTDLIKNIHDFLSVGDNISFLAGPNISGSGDIIKNEYGLLVLGDDTSSLYLPTPNLTVISIESNGEDFAGRSSKGHRPLIIETK
;
A
#
# COMPACT_ATOMS: atom_id res chain seq x y z
N MET A 1 10.21 -3.74 -30.63
CA MET A 1 10.33 -2.81 -29.50
C MET A 1 10.88 -3.57 -28.32
N THR A 2 11.61 -2.89 -27.43
CA THR A 2 12.16 -3.49 -26.21
C THR A 2 11.53 -2.82 -25.00
N ILE A 3 11.19 -3.63 -24.00
CA ILE A 3 10.75 -3.24 -22.67
C ILE A 3 11.94 -3.49 -21.74
N GLU A 4 12.31 -2.45 -20.99
CA GLU A 4 13.51 -2.42 -20.14
C GLU A 4 13.16 -2.43 -18.64
N GLU A 5 11.88 -2.63 -18.30
CA GLU A 5 11.39 -2.72 -16.94
C GLU A 5 10.52 -3.98 -16.78
N GLU A 6 10.67 -4.67 -15.65
CA GLU A 6 9.77 -5.76 -15.29
C GLU A 6 8.39 -5.19 -14.95
N GLY A 7 7.33 -5.96 -15.21
CA GLY A 7 5.98 -5.53 -14.90
C GLY A 7 4.90 -6.17 -15.77
N LEU A 8 3.66 -5.76 -15.51
CA LEU A 8 2.48 -6.20 -16.25
C LEU A 8 2.14 -5.15 -17.30
N TYR A 9 1.99 -5.52 -18.56
CA TYR A 9 1.75 -4.58 -19.66
C TYR A 9 0.49 -4.94 -20.44
N LEU A 10 -0.34 -3.94 -20.73
CA LEU A 10 -1.38 -4.00 -21.75
C LEU A 10 -0.79 -3.48 -23.06
N VAL A 11 -0.88 -4.29 -24.10
CA VAL A 11 -0.49 -3.92 -25.45
C VAL A 11 -1.72 -3.99 -26.33
N ASP A 12 -2.08 -2.87 -26.97
CA ASP A 12 -3.13 -2.83 -27.96
C ASP A 12 -2.59 -2.29 -29.28
N TRP A 13 -3.10 -2.83 -30.38
CA TRP A 13 -2.66 -2.42 -31.71
C TRP A 13 -3.80 -2.41 -32.71
N TYR A 14 -3.61 -1.62 -33.76
CA TYR A 14 -4.39 -1.73 -34.97
C TYR A 14 -3.54 -1.57 -36.22
N VAL A 15 -4.01 -2.17 -37.32
CA VAL A 15 -3.43 -2.04 -38.66
C VAL A 15 -4.56 -1.85 -39.66
N VAL A 16 -4.44 -0.85 -40.54
CA VAL A 16 -5.42 -0.54 -41.57
C VAL A 16 -4.97 -1.11 -42.91
N THR A 17 -5.66 -2.12 -43.39
CA THR A 17 -5.29 -2.92 -44.56
C THR A 17 -6.15 -2.58 -45.76
N GLN A 18 -5.56 -2.68 -46.95
CA GLN A 18 -6.23 -2.46 -48.24
C GLN A 18 -6.36 -3.76 -49.03
N SER A 19 -5.28 -4.53 -49.11
CA SER A 19 -5.25 -5.78 -49.87
C SER A 19 -4.15 -6.73 -49.39
N ALA A 20 -4.35 -8.02 -49.64
CA ALA A 20 -3.39 -9.09 -49.39
C ALA A 20 -3.59 -10.19 -50.47
N PRO A 21 -2.72 -10.25 -51.50
CA PRO A 21 -2.88 -11.22 -52.59
C PRO A 21 -2.64 -12.66 -52.14
N GLY A 22 -3.41 -13.60 -52.68
CA GLY A 22 -3.17 -15.04 -52.53
C GLY A 22 -3.61 -15.68 -51.21
N VAL A 23 -4.24 -14.91 -50.30
CA VAL A 23 -4.65 -15.39 -48.97
C VAL A 23 -6.14 -15.18 -48.76
N THR A 24 -6.76 -15.80 -47.75
CA THR A 24 -8.20 -15.62 -47.44
C THR A 24 -8.45 -14.71 -46.26
N SER A 25 -7.44 -14.51 -45.40
CA SER A 25 -7.48 -13.64 -44.23
C SER A 25 -6.18 -12.84 -44.12
N VAL A 26 -6.20 -11.80 -43.28
CA VAL A 26 -5.01 -11.06 -42.88
C VAL A 26 -4.79 -11.27 -41.39
N SER A 27 -3.55 -11.45 -40.98
CA SER A 27 -3.14 -11.63 -39.59
C SER A 27 -1.87 -10.85 -39.29
N PHE A 28 -1.89 -10.10 -38.19
CA PHE A 28 -0.69 -9.56 -37.57
C PHE A 28 -0.69 -9.96 -36.11
N ASN A 29 0.26 -10.78 -35.71
CA ASN A 29 0.29 -11.31 -34.36
C ASN A 29 1.36 -10.59 -33.55
N LEU A 30 1.08 -10.34 -32.27
CA LEU A 30 2.08 -9.84 -31.36
C LEU A 30 2.93 -11.03 -30.90
N VAL A 31 4.22 -11.00 -31.21
CA VAL A 31 5.19 -12.03 -30.86
C VAL A 31 6.16 -11.44 -29.84
N THR A 32 6.38 -12.19 -28.76
CA THR A 32 7.24 -11.82 -27.63
C THR A 32 8.60 -12.50 -27.71
N GLY A 33 9.60 -11.96 -27.00
CA GLY A 33 10.97 -12.47 -27.00
C GLY A 33 11.14 -13.87 -26.40
N ASP A 34 10.20 -14.28 -25.54
CA ASP A 34 10.09 -15.64 -24.99
C ASP A 34 9.26 -16.59 -25.88
N GLY A 35 8.78 -16.11 -27.03
CA GLY A 35 8.13 -16.91 -28.06
C GLY A 35 6.61 -17.03 -27.94
N GLN A 36 5.98 -16.32 -27.00
CA GLN A 36 4.51 -16.27 -26.93
C GLN A 36 3.94 -15.49 -28.13
N VAL A 37 2.81 -15.97 -28.65
CA VAL A 37 2.12 -15.40 -29.80
C VAL A 37 0.69 -15.02 -29.39
N PHE A 38 0.34 -13.74 -29.53
CA PHE A 38 -1.01 -13.24 -29.34
C PHE A 38 -1.63 -12.97 -30.70
N GLU A 39 -2.65 -13.76 -31.04
CA GLU A 39 -3.24 -13.75 -32.36
C GLU A 39 -4.18 -12.56 -32.57
N SER A 40 -4.06 -11.91 -33.74
CA SER A 40 -5.10 -11.04 -34.25
C SER A 40 -5.23 -11.18 -35.75
N ASN A 41 -6.46 -11.40 -36.20
CA ASN A 41 -6.76 -11.70 -37.59
C ASN A 41 -8.12 -11.12 -38.00
N MET A 42 -8.26 -10.88 -39.29
CA MET A 42 -9.49 -10.38 -39.90
C MET A 42 -9.79 -11.19 -41.18
N PRO A 43 -11.01 -11.74 -41.33
CA PRO A 43 -11.39 -12.49 -42.53
C PRO A 43 -11.56 -11.59 -43.75
N THR A 44 -11.87 -10.31 -43.54
CA THR A 44 -11.84 -9.29 -44.59
C THR A 44 -10.40 -8.80 -44.77
N LYS A 45 -9.97 -8.65 -46.03
CA LYS A 45 -8.60 -8.20 -46.36
C LYS A 45 -8.44 -6.68 -46.37
N THR A 46 -9.55 -5.98 -46.15
CA THR A 46 -9.66 -4.53 -46.19
C THR A 46 -10.39 -4.09 -44.93
N GLY A 47 -9.89 -3.03 -44.29
CA GLY A 47 -10.47 -2.48 -43.07
C GLY A 47 -9.45 -2.37 -41.95
N ILE A 48 -9.96 -2.19 -40.73
CA ILE A 48 -9.15 -2.10 -39.51
C ILE A 48 -9.15 -3.47 -38.84
N MET A 49 -7.97 -4.03 -38.66
CA MET A 49 -7.75 -5.17 -37.78
C MET A 49 -7.13 -4.64 -36.49
N SER A 50 -7.57 -5.16 -35.34
CA SER A 50 -7.03 -4.81 -34.03
C SER A 50 -6.74 -6.05 -33.20
N GLY A 51 -5.83 -5.90 -32.24
CA GLY A 51 -5.56 -6.92 -31.24
C GLY A 51 -5.21 -6.32 -29.88
N LEU A 52 -5.22 -7.19 -28.88
CA LEU A 52 -4.99 -6.85 -27.49
C LEU A 52 -4.22 -8.00 -26.83
N ALA A 53 -3.23 -7.68 -26.00
CA ALA A 53 -2.46 -8.62 -25.22
C ALA A 53 -2.20 -8.06 -23.82
N ILE A 54 -2.23 -8.94 -22.81
CA ILE A 54 -1.68 -8.66 -21.48
C ILE A 54 -0.43 -9.53 -21.34
N ILE A 55 0.69 -8.90 -21.02
CA ILE A 55 2.01 -9.53 -20.99
C ILE A 55 2.62 -9.31 -19.62
N ASN A 56 3.06 -10.40 -18.98
CA ASN A 56 3.88 -10.32 -17.77
C ASN A 56 5.36 -10.40 -18.16
N VAL A 57 6.10 -9.31 -17.93
CA VAL A 57 7.53 -9.21 -18.23
C VAL A 57 8.31 -9.53 -16.97
N ALA A 58 8.93 -10.71 -16.94
CA ALA A 58 9.71 -11.20 -15.80
C ALA A 58 11.23 -11.31 -16.06
N VAL A 59 11.67 -11.13 -17.32
CA VAL A 59 13.10 -11.23 -17.70
C VAL A 59 13.41 -10.15 -18.73
N LEU A 60 14.48 -9.39 -18.48
CA LEU A 60 14.94 -8.28 -19.32
C LEU A 60 16.23 -8.61 -20.09
N PRO A 61 16.47 -8.00 -21.26
CA PRO A 61 15.55 -7.12 -22.00
C PRO A 61 14.41 -7.92 -22.66
N PHE A 62 13.18 -7.44 -22.55
CA PHE A 62 12.02 -8.14 -23.10
C PHE A 62 11.60 -7.53 -24.43
N THR A 63 11.51 -8.34 -25.49
CA THR A 63 11.19 -7.83 -26.83
C THR A 63 9.77 -8.15 -27.23
N ILE A 64 9.12 -7.22 -27.94
CA ILE A 64 7.83 -7.44 -28.59
C ILE A 64 7.87 -6.97 -30.04
N GLN A 65 7.19 -7.70 -30.90
CA GLN A 65 7.12 -7.45 -32.33
C GLN A 65 5.71 -7.70 -32.85
N LEU A 66 5.20 -6.79 -33.67
CA LEU A 66 3.98 -7.04 -34.45
C LEU A 66 4.38 -7.64 -35.79
N VAL A 67 4.06 -8.91 -36.00
CA VAL A 67 4.54 -9.71 -37.13
C VAL A 67 3.39 -10.03 -38.08
N ASN A 68 3.55 -9.71 -39.36
CA ASN A 68 2.62 -10.14 -40.40
C ASN A 68 2.70 -11.66 -40.57
N GLN A 69 1.66 -12.39 -40.15
CA GLN A 69 1.54 -13.85 -40.29
C GLN A 69 0.56 -14.26 -41.38
N SER A 70 0.25 -13.35 -42.31
CA SER A 70 -0.68 -13.62 -43.41
C SER A 70 -0.09 -14.51 -44.51
N ASN A 71 1.19 -14.92 -44.44
CA ASN A 71 1.90 -15.67 -45.51
C ASN A 71 1.96 -14.95 -46.87
N THR A 72 1.75 -13.64 -46.89
CA THR A 72 1.86 -12.78 -48.08
C THR A 72 2.20 -11.35 -47.65
N THR A 73 2.58 -10.52 -48.62
CA THR A 73 2.71 -9.07 -48.38
C THR A 73 1.33 -8.45 -48.25
N VAL A 74 1.09 -7.76 -47.14
CA VAL A 74 -0.15 -6.99 -46.89
C VAL A 74 0.11 -5.52 -47.23
N TYR A 75 -0.78 -4.94 -48.03
CA TYR A 75 -0.73 -3.52 -48.39
C TYR A 75 -1.64 -2.71 -47.47
N PHE A 76 -1.11 -1.63 -46.90
CA PHE A 76 -1.86 -0.72 -46.04
C PHE A 76 -2.74 0.25 -46.83
N SER A 77 -3.83 0.68 -46.20
CA SER A 77 -4.74 1.67 -46.79
C SER A 77 -4.05 3.04 -46.91
N ASN A 78 -4.28 3.70 -48.06
CA ASN A 78 -3.94 5.10 -48.26
C ASN A 78 -5.13 6.03 -47.97
N ALA A 79 -6.29 5.48 -47.56
CA ALA A 79 -7.47 6.27 -47.22
C ALA A 79 -7.37 6.96 -45.84
N VAL A 80 -6.40 6.56 -45.01
CA VAL A 80 -6.15 7.12 -43.67
C VAL A 80 -4.69 7.54 -43.51
N GLY A 81 -4.46 8.58 -42.71
CA GLY A 81 -3.09 9.06 -42.41
C GLY A 81 -2.31 8.11 -41.49
N ALA A 82 -2.93 7.65 -40.40
CA ALA A 82 -2.35 6.67 -39.50
C ALA A 82 -2.67 5.25 -39.99
N LYS A 83 -1.67 4.57 -40.54
CA LYS A 83 -1.81 3.21 -41.12
C LYS A 83 -1.77 2.10 -40.09
N ALA A 84 -1.15 2.36 -38.94
CA ALA A 84 -1.07 1.46 -37.82
C ALA A 84 -0.78 2.23 -36.52
N ASN A 85 -1.11 1.62 -35.40
CA ASN A 85 -0.70 2.08 -34.07
C ASN A 85 -0.39 0.87 -33.19
N LEU A 86 0.54 1.07 -32.26
CA LEU A 86 0.84 0.17 -31.17
C LEU A 86 0.91 1.03 -29.91
N ARG A 87 0.05 0.74 -28.94
CA ARG A 87 0.04 1.40 -27.63
C ARG A 87 0.40 0.37 -26.57
N ILE A 88 1.21 0.80 -25.61
CA ILE A 88 1.67 -0.01 -24.49
C ILE A 88 1.40 0.78 -23.23
N VAL A 89 0.72 0.15 -22.28
CA VAL A 89 0.39 0.71 -20.98
C VAL A 89 0.89 -0.25 -19.92
N ARG A 90 1.75 0.24 -19.03
CA ARG A 90 2.17 -0.51 -17.84
C ARG A 90 1.00 -0.54 -16.85
N LEU A 91 0.55 -1.74 -16.48
CA LEU A 91 -0.63 -2.02 -15.65
C LEU A 91 -0.31 -2.20 -14.17
N ASP A 92 0.88 -2.63 -13.81
CA ASP A 92 1.33 -2.69 -12.40
C ASP A 92 1.56 -1.30 -11.81
N HIS A 93 1.74 -0.26 -12.64
CA HIS A 93 1.56 1.14 -12.19
C HIS A 93 0.10 1.55 -11.95
N LEU A 94 -0.87 0.73 -12.39
CA LEU A 94 -2.31 0.95 -12.19
C LEU A 94 -2.91 0.07 -11.09
N ILE A 95 -2.13 -0.88 -10.56
CA ILE A 95 -2.39 -1.50 -9.26
C ILE A 95 -1.45 -0.78 -8.30
N PRO A 96 -1.83 0.37 -7.73
CA PRO A 96 -0.96 0.99 -6.74
C PRO A 96 -0.77 -0.03 -5.63
N ASP A 97 0.49 -0.40 -5.37
CA ASP A 97 0.94 -0.52 -3.99
C ASP A 97 0.50 0.79 -3.33
N ASN A 98 -0.70 0.73 -2.75
CA ASN A 98 -1.28 1.89 -2.13
C ASN A 98 -0.46 2.11 -0.86
N SER A 99 -0.12 3.35 -0.57
CA SER A 99 0.67 3.69 0.61
C SER A 99 -0.05 3.28 1.90
N ARG A 100 -1.35 2.99 1.78
CA ARG A 100 -2.15 2.27 2.77
C ARG A 100 -1.70 0.82 3.00
N CYS A 101 -1.36 0.02 1.99
CA CYS A 101 -0.73 -1.29 2.15
C CYS A 101 0.59 -1.16 2.92
N PHE A 102 1.42 -0.17 2.57
CA PHE A 102 2.64 0.10 3.34
C PHE A 102 2.34 0.40 4.82
N ALA A 103 1.35 1.25 5.12
CA ALA A 103 0.96 1.52 6.52
C ALA A 103 0.44 0.25 7.24
N MET A 104 -0.27 -0.63 6.53
CA MET A 104 -0.73 -1.92 7.09
C MET A 104 0.43 -2.91 7.30
N ASP A 105 1.40 -2.94 6.41
CA ASP A 105 2.62 -3.75 6.54
C ASP A 105 3.50 -3.21 7.68
N GLN A 106 3.62 -1.89 7.80
CA GLN A 106 4.31 -1.22 8.91
C GLN A 106 3.66 -1.58 10.25
N LEU A 107 2.32 -1.55 10.31
CA LEU A 107 1.58 -1.96 11.49
C LEU A 107 1.79 -3.46 11.79
N SER A 108 1.67 -4.32 10.78
CA SER A 108 1.89 -5.76 10.91
C SER A 108 3.30 -6.09 11.41
N PHE A 109 4.31 -5.42 10.86
CA PHE A 109 5.72 -5.58 11.21
C PHE A 109 5.99 -5.21 12.68
N VAL A 110 5.41 -4.10 13.15
CA VAL A 110 5.53 -3.69 14.56
C VAL A 110 4.74 -4.63 15.45
N MET A 111 3.50 -4.97 15.11
CA MET A 111 2.66 -5.85 15.94
C MET A 111 3.25 -7.24 16.15
N LYS A 112 3.98 -7.76 15.15
CA LYS A 112 4.74 -9.01 15.30
C LYS A 112 5.84 -8.88 16.36
N GLN A 113 6.62 -7.80 16.33
CA GLN A 113 7.66 -7.55 17.34
C GLN A 113 7.05 -7.34 18.74
N LEU A 114 5.92 -6.63 18.83
CA LEU A 114 5.22 -6.44 20.11
C LEU A 114 4.66 -7.75 20.66
N ALA A 115 4.15 -8.63 19.80
CA ALA A 115 3.69 -9.95 20.21
C ALA A 115 4.83 -10.82 20.78
N ASP A 116 6.06 -10.65 20.28
CA ASP A 116 7.24 -11.34 20.80
C ASP A 116 7.76 -10.68 22.10
N ALA A 117 7.82 -9.35 22.15
CA ALA A 117 8.39 -8.58 23.26
C ALA A 117 7.46 -8.46 24.48
N TYR A 118 6.15 -8.35 24.25
CA TYR A 118 5.14 -8.02 25.27
C TYR A 118 4.07 -9.13 25.41
N SER A 119 4.42 -10.38 25.10
CA SER A 119 3.51 -11.51 25.34
C SER A 119 3.19 -11.63 26.84
N GLY A 120 1.90 -11.77 27.17
CA GLY A 120 1.39 -11.81 28.54
C GLY A 120 0.99 -10.44 29.11
N GLU A 121 1.27 -9.34 28.41
CA GLU A 121 0.98 -8.00 28.92
C GLU A 121 -0.49 -7.60 28.74
N ASN A 122 -0.98 -6.79 29.67
CA ASN A 122 -2.32 -6.22 29.58
C ASN A 122 -2.35 -5.11 28.54
N ILE A 123 -3.34 -5.19 27.65
CA ILE A 123 -3.54 -4.26 26.56
C ILE A 123 -4.97 -3.74 26.56
N ARG A 124 -5.12 -2.50 26.07
CA ARG A 124 -6.40 -1.91 25.71
C ARG A 124 -6.40 -1.63 24.21
N ILE A 125 -7.40 -2.19 23.55
CA ILE A 125 -7.54 -2.16 22.11
C ILE A 125 -8.72 -1.25 21.77
N PHE A 126 -8.45 -0.26 20.94
CA PHE A 126 -9.47 0.63 20.41
C PHE A 126 -9.77 0.23 18.96
N THR A 127 -11.04 0.04 18.62
CA THR A 127 -11.45 -0.41 17.28
C THR A 127 -12.36 0.57 16.56
N ASN A 128 -12.48 0.45 15.24
CA ASN A 128 -13.33 1.32 14.41
C ASN A 128 -14.78 0.84 14.26
N ILE A 129 -15.09 -0.39 14.66
CA ILE A 129 -16.42 -1.02 14.49
C ILE A 129 -17.09 -1.42 15.81
N PHE A 130 -16.31 -1.57 16.88
CA PHE A 130 -16.78 -1.93 18.23
C PHE A 130 -16.23 -0.93 19.26
N GLY A 131 -16.65 -1.08 20.52
CA GLY A 131 -16.09 -0.32 21.63
C GLY A 131 -14.64 -0.70 21.96
N VAL A 132 -14.22 -0.37 23.18
CA VAL A 132 -12.91 -0.71 23.75
C VAL A 132 -12.88 -2.18 24.16
N ILE A 133 -11.75 -2.87 23.91
CA ILE A 133 -11.51 -4.24 24.34
C ILE A 133 -10.30 -4.23 25.28
N ASP A 134 -10.50 -4.58 26.55
CA ASP A 134 -9.42 -4.82 27.51
C ASP A 134 -9.09 -6.32 27.52
N ASN A 135 -7.82 -6.67 27.30
CA ASN A 135 -7.39 -8.06 27.23
C ASN A 135 -5.88 -8.24 27.44
N THR A 136 -5.36 -9.44 27.15
CA THR A 136 -3.94 -9.76 27.26
C THR A 136 -3.34 -10.09 25.90
N LEU A 137 -2.21 -9.50 25.54
CA LEU A 137 -1.51 -9.83 24.29
C LEU A 137 -0.88 -11.21 24.41
N TYR A 138 -1.28 -12.18 23.59
CA TYR A 138 -0.69 -13.52 23.61
C TYR A 138 0.23 -13.78 22.43
N GLY A 139 -0.05 -13.17 21.29
CA GLY A 139 0.73 -13.46 20.10
C GLY A 139 0.18 -12.85 18.83
N TYR A 140 0.68 -13.38 17.74
CA TYR A 140 0.45 -12.89 16.39
C TYR A 140 0.28 -14.08 15.46
N TYR A 141 -0.73 -14.03 14.58
CA TYR A 141 -0.96 -15.06 13.57
C TYR A 141 -1.03 -14.43 12.18
N GLN A 142 -0.25 -15.02 11.28
CA GLN A 142 -0.22 -14.68 9.86
C GLN A 142 -0.19 -15.99 9.07
N ALA A 143 -1.06 -16.08 8.07
CA ALA A 143 -1.10 -17.25 7.19
C ALA A 143 0.15 -17.27 6.29
N PRO A 144 0.60 -18.46 5.84
CA PRO A 144 1.66 -18.55 4.84
C PRO A 144 1.34 -17.72 3.59
N ASP A 145 2.36 -17.14 2.97
CA ASP A 145 2.26 -16.35 1.73
C ASP A 145 1.35 -15.10 1.82
N THR A 146 1.13 -14.58 3.03
CA THR A 146 0.41 -13.31 3.27
C THR A 146 1.33 -12.28 3.92
N SER A 147 1.18 -11.00 3.57
CA SER A 147 2.01 -9.91 4.13
C SER A 147 1.23 -8.93 5.01
N SER A 148 0.00 -8.60 4.62
CA SER A 148 -0.81 -7.54 5.26
C SER A 148 -2.00 -8.09 6.06
N SER A 149 -2.46 -7.31 7.05
CA SER A 149 -3.67 -7.59 7.86
C SER A 149 -3.67 -8.92 8.66
N PRO A 150 -2.69 -9.17 9.53
CA PRO A 150 -2.62 -10.34 10.39
C PRO A 150 -3.67 -10.30 11.52
N LEU A 151 -3.71 -11.39 12.29
CA LEU A 151 -4.53 -11.50 13.48
C LEU A 151 -3.69 -11.33 14.75
N LEU A 152 -4.11 -10.44 15.64
CA LEU A 152 -3.55 -10.32 16.98
C LEU A 152 -4.27 -11.30 17.91
N LEU A 153 -3.51 -12.11 18.65
CA LEU A 153 -4.07 -13.11 19.56
C LEU A 153 -4.20 -12.47 20.95
N ILE A 154 -5.42 -12.36 21.47
CA ILE A 154 -5.74 -11.44 22.57
C ILE A 154 -6.37 -12.09 23.80
N SER A 155 -6.49 -13.41 23.93
CA SER A 155 -6.91 -14.06 25.19
C SER A 155 -6.60 -15.56 25.22
N ASP A 156 -6.83 -16.22 26.36
CA ASP A 156 -6.92 -17.69 26.49
C ASP A 156 -8.33 -18.09 27.02
N PRO A 157 -9.14 -18.91 26.31
CA PRO A 157 -8.86 -19.55 25.02
C PRO A 157 -8.65 -18.52 23.90
N LEU A 158 -7.91 -18.94 22.87
CA LEU A 158 -7.39 -18.10 21.80
C LEU A 158 -8.50 -17.33 21.08
N ASN A 159 -8.63 -16.04 21.37
CA ASN A 159 -9.44 -15.10 20.59
C ASN A 159 -8.53 -14.22 19.75
N ALA A 160 -8.98 -13.89 18.55
CA ALA A 160 -8.18 -13.17 17.56
C ALA A 160 -8.86 -11.86 17.14
N LEU A 161 -8.09 -10.77 17.07
CA LEU A 161 -8.49 -9.50 16.52
C LEU A 161 -7.89 -9.32 15.13
N ASN A 162 -8.70 -8.94 14.15
CA ASN A 162 -8.20 -8.50 12.85
C ASN A 162 -7.65 -7.06 12.94
N LEU A 163 -6.37 -6.87 12.58
CA LEU A 163 -5.71 -5.57 12.66
C LEU A 163 -6.33 -4.48 11.77
N ASN A 164 -7.11 -4.81 10.74
CA ASN A 164 -7.86 -3.83 9.95
C ASN A 164 -8.86 -3.01 10.77
N HIS A 165 -9.25 -3.51 11.93
CA HIS A 165 -10.15 -2.80 12.84
C HIS A 165 -9.42 -2.04 13.94
N LEU A 166 -8.10 -2.15 14.05
CA LEU A 166 -7.32 -1.47 15.07
C LEU A 166 -7.26 0.03 14.77
N VAL A 167 -7.68 0.84 15.74
CA VAL A 167 -7.49 2.29 15.74
C VAL A 167 -6.30 2.67 16.62
N ALA A 168 -6.15 2.02 17.78
CA ALA A 168 -5.00 2.22 18.65
C ALA A 168 -4.79 1.02 19.57
N LEU A 169 -3.54 0.73 19.92
CA LEU A 169 -3.16 -0.31 20.88
C LEU A 169 -2.40 0.33 22.05
N TYR A 170 -2.99 0.29 23.24
CA TYR A 170 -2.43 0.83 24.47
C TYR A 170 -1.90 -0.28 25.36
N PHE A 171 -0.68 -0.14 25.88
CA PHE A 171 -0.11 -1.03 26.88
C PHE A 171 -0.07 -0.35 28.24
N PHE A 172 -0.57 -1.04 29.27
CA PHE A 172 -0.61 -0.51 30.63
C PHE A 172 0.70 -0.80 31.36
N ASN A 173 1.38 0.22 31.88
CA ASN A 173 2.61 0.03 32.65
C ASN A 173 3.73 -0.71 31.88
N VAL A 174 3.67 -0.68 30.55
CA VAL A 174 4.74 -1.16 29.66
C VAL A 174 5.27 0.03 28.86
N PRO A 175 6.44 0.58 29.24
CA PRO A 175 7.07 1.64 28.47
C PRO A 175 7.56 1.11 27.12
N TYR A 176 7.80 2.01 26.17
CA TYR A 176 8.30 1.66 24.85
C TYR A 176 9.67 0.99 24.89
N ASP A 177 9.84 -0.06 24.08
CA ASP A 177 11.11 -0.76 23.88
C ASP A 177 11.82 -0.20 22.65
N GLU A 178 13.00 0.38 22.87
CA GLU A 178 13.86 0.94 21.81
C GLU A 178 14.41 -0.11 20.84
N SER A 179 14.24 -1.42 21.12
CA SER A 179 14.59 -2.49 20.19
C SER A 179 13.58 -2.64 19.03
N ILE A 180 12.39 -2.05 19.14
CA ILE A 180 11.36 -2.10 18.11
C ILE A 180 11.81 -1.32 16.87
N THR A 181 11.79 -1.99 15.73
CA THR A 181 12.19 -1.43 14.42
C THR A 181 11.00 -1.14 13.52
N PHE A 182 11.22 -0.33 12.48
CA PHE A 182 10.19 0.11 11.53
C PHE A 182 10.61 -0.15 10.08
N LEU A 183 9.63 -0.32 9.19
CA LEU A 183 9.88 -0.50 7.76
C LEU A 183 10.27 0.84 7.14
N GLN A 184 11.15 0.79 6.14
CA GLN A 184 11.43 1.95 5.32
C GLN A 184 10.39 2.04 4.19
N PRO A 185 9.88 3.24 3.86
CA PRO A 185 8.97 3.39 2.73
C PRO A 185 9.66 2.95 1.43
N PRO A 186 8.90 2.38 0.48
CA PRO A 186 9.44 2.06 -0.84
C PRO A 186 10.00 3.31 -1.53
N ASP A 187 11.02 3.12 -2.37
CA ASP A 187 11.67 4.18 -3.16
C ASP A 187 11.51 3.89 -4.67
N PRO A 188 10.79 4.73 -5.44
CA PRO A 188 10.06 5.93 -4.99
C PRO A 188 8.79 5.57 -4.19
N PHE A 189 8.44 6.41 -3.22
CA PHE A 189 7.16 6.26 -2.50
C PHE A 189 6.03 6.36 -3.53
N PRO A 190 5.14 5.35 -3.68
CA PRO A 190 4.01 5.43 -4.60
C PRO A 190 3.30 6.77 -4.47
N GLN A 191 2.98 7.48 -5.55
CA GLN A 191 2.29 8.76 -5.46
C GLN A 191 0.77 8.56 -5.56
N ASN A 192 0.06 8.69 -4.44
CA ASN A 192 -1.40 8.61 -4.37
C ASN A 192 -1.92 9.40 -3.15
N CYS A 193 -3.25 9.48 -3.00
CA CYS A 193 -3.86 10.22 -1.89
C CYS A 193 -3.45 9.69 -0.51
N ASP A 194 -3.24 8.37 -0.37
CA ASP A 194 -2.81 7.79 0.90
C ASP A 194 -1.37 8.19 1.23
N THR A 195 -0.50 8.31 0.22
CA THR A 195 0.87 8.84 0.38
C THR A 195 0.85 10.26 0.90
N ASP A 196 0.03 11.10 0.27
CA ASP A 196 -0.07 12.50 0.65
C ASP A 196 -0.59 12.61 2.09
N LEU A 197 -1.58 11.80 2.49
CA LEU A 197 -2.08 11.75 3.86
C LEU A 197 -0.99 11.32 4.85
N ILE A 198 -0.34 10.18 4.62
CA ILE A 198 0.66 9.62 5.52
C ILE A 198 1.85 10.58 5.65
N LYS A 199 2.33 11.12 4.52
CA LYS A 199 3.45 12.07 4.49
C LYS A 199 3.10 13.40 5.14
N ASN A 200 1.90 13.93 4.91
CA ASN A 200 1.47 15.16 5.57
C ASN A 200 1.44 15.00 7.10
N ILE A 201 0.96 13.87 7.62
CA ILE A 201 0.97 13.62 9.06
C ILE A 201 2.40 13.49 9.58
N HIS A 202 3.23 12.69 8.91
CA HIS A 202 4.63 12.50 9.28
C HIS A 202 5.41 13.82 9.28
N ASP A 203 5.28 14.65 8.24
CA ASP A 203 6.03 15.90 8.08
C ASP A 203 5.46 17.04 8.93
N PHE A 204 4.19 16.96 9.35
CA PHE A 204 3.55 17.94 10.23
C PHE A 204 3.95 17.77 11.70
N LEU A 205 4.29 16.55 12.12
CA LEU A 205 4.59 16.21 13.51
C LEU A 205 6.09 15.98 13.71
N SER A 206 6.55 16.14 14.93
CA SER A 206 7.94 15.84 15.33
C SER A 206 7.97 14.99 16.59
N VAL A 207 9.03 14.18 16.72
CA VAL A 207 9.33 13.51 17.99
C VAL A 207 9.54 14.58 19.08
N GLY A 208 8.88 14.41 20.22
CA GLY A 208 8.83 15.36 21.32
C GLY A 208 7.63 16.30 21.31
N ASP A 209 6.83 16.32 20.24
CA ASP A 209 5.57 17.07 20.24
C ASP A 209 4.58 16.43 21.22
N ASN A 210 3.93 17.27 22.03
CA ASN A 210 2.76 16.87 22.80
C ASN A 210 1.51 17.11 21.96
N ILE A 211 0.71 16.06 21.75
CA ILE A 211 -0.47 16.13 20.90
C ILE A 211 -1.75 15.78 21.65
N SER A 212 -2.87 16.30 21.15
CA SER A 212 -4.19 15.70 21.33
C SER A 212 -4.73 15.26 19.98
N PHE A 213 -5.50 14.16 19.97
CA PHE A 213 -6.01 13.56 18.75
C PHE A 213 -7.44 13.05 18.87
N LEU A 214 -8.13 13.00 17.74
CA LEU A 214 -9.35 12.22 17.51
C LEU A 214 -9.05 11.17 16.46
N ALA A 215 -9.43 9.92 16.74
CA ALA A 215 -9.23 8.79 15.84
C ALA A 215 -10.47 7.89 15.80
N GLY A 216 -10.67 7.22 14.67
CA GLY A 216 -11.85 6.38 14.45
C GLY A 216 -13.17 7.14 14.71
N PRO A 217 -14.26 6.45 15.09
CA PRO A 217 -15.55 7.10 15.29
C PRO A 217 -15.63 7.93 16.58
N ASN A 218 -15.10 7.44 17.70
CA ASN A 218 -15.32 8.03 19.03
C ASN A 218 -14.07 7.98 19.95
N ILE A 219 -12.86 7.85 19.41
CA ILE A 219 -11.66 7.69 20.24
C ILE A 219 -10.91 9.02 20.30
N SER A 220 -10.50 9.41 21.50
CA SER A 220 -9.66 10.59 21.71
C SER A 220 -8.56 10.32 22.71
N GLY A 221 -7.43 11.00 22.57
CA GLY A 221 -6.34 10.89 23.52
C GLY A 221 -5.36 12.04 23.40
N SER A 222 -4.36 12.01 24.28
CA SER A 222 -3.23 12.92 24.26
C SER A 222 -1.97 12.27 24.83
N GLY A 223 -0.80 12.76 24.41
CA GLY A 223 0.49 12.24 24.84
C GLY A 223 1.65 12.82 24.04
N ASP A 224 2.86 12.47 24.46
CA ASP A 224 4.10 12.88 23.78
C ASP A 224 4.48 11.88 22.69
N ILE A 225 4.85 12.39 21.51
CA ILE A 225 5.34 11.57 20.40
C ILE A 225 6.77 11.11 20.70
N ILE A 226 6.97 9.80 20.81
CA ILE A 226 8.29 9.19 20.99
C ILE A 226 8.84 8.60 19.69
N LYS A 227 7.97 8.18 18.77
CA LYS A 227 8.32 7.78 17.39
C LYS A 227 7.33 8.35 16.40
N ASN A 228 7.84 8.92 15.31
CA ASN A 228 7.07 9.43 14.19
C ASN A 228 7.53 8.73 12.92
N GLU A 229 6.82 7.68 12.52
CA GLU A 229 7.18 6.84 11.38
C GLU A 229 6.04 6.85 10.35
N TYR A 230 6.37 6.62 9.08
CA TYR A 230 5.36 6.62 8.02
C TYR A 230 4.29 5.54 8.32
N GLY A 231 3.05 5.97 8.54
CA GLY A 231 1.91 5.09 8.77
C GLY A 231 1.64 4.76 10.25
N LEU A 232 2.54 5.12 11.17
CA LEU A 232 2.44 4.76 12.57
C LEU A 232 3.09 5.80 13.49
N LEU A 233 2.32 6.31 14.46
CA LEU A 233 2.85 7.07 15.58
C LEU A 233 2.99 6.16 16.80
N VAL A 234 4.00 6.43 17.61
CA VAL A 234 4.09 5.90 18.97
C VAL A 234 4.07 7.07 19.94
N LEU A 235 3.06 7.07 20.81
CA LEU A 235 2.99 7.95 21.97
C LEU A 235 3.45 7.17 23.19
N GLY A 236 4.16 7.82 24.11
CA GLY A 236 4.60 7.14 25.31
C GLY A 236 4.99 8.08 26.42
N ASP A 237 4.96 7.54 27.63
CA ASP A 237 5.54 8.14 28.82
C ASP A 237 6.50 7.15 29.48
N ASP A 238 7.00 7.48 30.67
CA ASP A 238 7.96 6.64 31.39
C ASP A 238 7.37 5.28 31.83
N THR A 239 6.06 5.09 31.72
CA THR A 239 5.33 3.93 32.21
C THR A 239 4.54 3.19 31.14
N SER A 240 4.03 3.86 30.11
CA SER A 240 3.04 3.30 29.20
C SER A 240 3.34 3.69 27.75
N SER A 241 2.84 2.90 26.80
CA SER A 241 3.01 3.14 25.38
C SER A 241 1.70 2.94 24.61
N LEU A 242 1.54 3.71 23.54
CA LEU A 242 0.38 3.72 22.66
C LEU A 242 0.84 3.72 21.21
N TYR A 243 0.39 2.72 20.47
CA TYR A 243 0.64 2.57 19.04
C TYR A 243 -0.59 3.04 18.27
N LEU A 244 -0.40 4.05 17.42
CA LEU A 244 -1.47 4.79 16.75
C LEU A 244 -1.26 4.80 15.23
N PRO A 245 -1.89 3.88 14.48
CA PRO A 245 -1.89 3.90 13.02
C PRO A 245 -2.46 5.22 12.48
N THR A 246 -1.66 5.93 11.68
CA THR A 246 -2.04 7.27 11.18
C THR A 246 -3.22 7.30 10.21
N PRO A 247 -3.53 6.23 9.43
CA PRO A 247 -4.71 6.24 8.55
C PRO A 247 -6.06 6.38 9.30
N ASN A 248 -6.08 6.16 10.62
CA ASN A 248 -7.29 6.30 11.44
C ASN A 248 -7.40 7.65 12.14
N LEU A 249 -6.44 8.57 11.95
CA LEU A 249 -6.48 9.91 12.54
C LEU A 249 -7.47 10.81 11.79
N THR A 250 -8.33 11.47 12.56
CA THR A 250 -9.34 12.42 12.06
C THR A 250 -8.95 13.85 12.36
N VAL A 251 -8.49 14.11 13.58
CA VAL A 251 -8.05 15.43 14.05
C VAL A 251 -6.78 15.25 14.87
N ILE A 252 -5.82 16.15 14.69
CA ILE A 252 -4.63 16.24 15.52
C ILE A 252 -4.32 17.70 15.82
N SER A 253 -3.90 17.96 17.06
CA SER A 253 -3.55 19.29 17.54
C SER A 253 -2.26 19.19 18.33
N ILE A 254 -1.28 20.02 17.99
CA ILE A 254 -0.06 20.16 18.79
C ILE A 254 -0.40 21.09 19.95
N GLU A 255 -0.28 20.58 21.17
CA GLU A 255 -0.50 21.39 22.35
C GLU A 255 0.72 22.30 22.53
N SER A 256 0.53 23.61 22.33
CA SER A 256 1.55 24.58 22.69
C SER A 256 1.90 24.39 24.15
N ASN A 257 3.19 24.35 24.49
CA ASN A 257 3.68 24.46 25.87
C ASN A 257 3.06 25.71 26.50
N GLY A 258 1.89 25.58 27.10
CA GLY A 258 1.36 26.58 28.01
C GLY A 258 2.39 26.68 29.11
N GLU A 259 2.99 27.85 29.27
CA GLU A 259 3.51 28.19 30.57
C GLU A 259 2.36 27.97 31.55
N ASP A 260 2.46 26.91 32.33
CA ASP A 260 1.70 26.77 33.55
C ASP A 260 1.82 28.12 34.26
N PHE A 261 0.72 28.75 34.70
CA PHE A 261 0.75 30.05 35.41
C PHE A 261 1.61 30.04 36.69
N ALA A 262 2.29 28.92 36.99
CA ALA A 262 3.21 28.68 38.08
C ALA A 262 4.66 28.34 37.65
N GLY A 263 5.04 28.42 36.37
CA GLY A 263 6.45 28.36 35.95
C GLY A 263 7.19 27.03 36.25
N ARG A 264 6.50 25.88 36.21
CA ARG A 264 7.15 24.57 36.29
C ARG A 264 7.31 23.96 34.89
N SER A 265 8.55 23.95 34.41
CA SER A 265 8.98 23.02 33.35
C SER A 265 9.01 21.60 33.95
N SER A 266 8.09 20.73 33.54
CA SER A 266 8.20 19.30 33.85
C SER A 266 9.26 18.68 32.93
N LYS A 267 10.36 18.23 33.51
CA LYS A 267 11.43 17.49 32.81
C LYS A 267 11.07 16.01 32.54
N GLY A 268 9.79 15.66 32.45
CA GLY A 268 9.31 14.30 32.21
C GLY A 268 8.17 14.30 31.21
N HIS A 269 7.97 13.17 30.54
CA HIS A 269 6.87 12.97 29.59
C HIS A 269 5.52 13.24 30.26
N ARG A 270 4.60 13.87 29.54
CA ARG A 270 3.24 14.09 30.05
C ARG A 270 2.49 12.76 30.11
N PRO A 271 1.53 12.59 31.05
CA PRO A 271 0.78 11.36 31.16
C PRO A 271 0.03 11.05 29.87
N LEU A 272 0.13 9.81 29.41
CA LEU A 272 -0.60 9.31 28.27
C LEU A 272 -2.08 9.11 28.62
N ILE A 273 -2.98 9.70 27.84
CA ILE A 273 -4.44 9.63 28.05
C ILE A 273 -5.09 9.09 26.78
N ILE A 274 -5.99 8.11 26.91
CA ILE A 274 -6.81 7.64 25.79
C ILE A 274 -8.15 7.10 26.28
N GLU A 275 -9.24 7.59 25.67
CA GLU A 275 -10.62 7.35 26.10
C GLU A 275 -11.58 7.29 24.91
N THR A 276 -12.77 6.71 25.14
CA THR A 276 -13.90 6.82 24.22
C THR A 276 -14.85 7.93 24.65
N LYS A 277 -15.28 8.77 23.71
CA LYS A 277 -16.31 9.79 23.91
C LYS A 277 -17.73 9.22 23.84
#